data_AF-A0A554MAK6-F1
#
_entry.id   AF-A0A554MAK6-F1
#
_cell.length_a   1.000
_cell.length_b   1.000
_cell.length_c   1.000
_cell.angle_alpha   90.00
_cell.angle_beta   90.00
_cell.angle_gamma   90.00
#
_symmetry.space_group_name_H-M   'P 1'
#
loop_
_entity.id
_entity.type
_entity.pdbx_description
1 polymer ?
#
loop_
_entity_poly.entity_id
_entity_poly.type
_entity_poly.pdbx_seq_one_letter_code
_entity_poly.pdbx_strand_id
1 'polypeptide(L)'
;MENNSYEKIAKTLRTDRDVLRTVEEKLSGITGKKGVLENIFDSNKKRIEYALDALDFRHENMRAGEIYSSLIDRIREDDIALGKLITSFQNMIDLAKETADVGTGMFLKLDKARELVSLNPPQKILEFLGYSNVQELLEKEDIFEIFAGLRFIEDMEWLNNIFFKPYENLTPDDFEEREIRGHALNEKWIKAAEHFVEKKYHNLSHLKELGFVFIIPVDIKIPGATLNDFSLALHYFHEIKFYSDLFKKFSAEENFARKFTASLRGDVLNNRPPEENMGSTWLIVQRYLAKDDEYDWRLFYPHVNPEAVHWFKAERDIAKFSKKFGLDFSFWQGMGPVGDFFRDDAGIDILVSFNFLDTVMSLFKEKEMIKYLYHHQEALWNKIFSEYFGEEKMEEMLIQNFDKGIIKL
;
A
#
# COMPACT_ATOMS: atom_id res chain seq x y z
N MET A 1 6.24 -35.12 -2.71
CA MET A 1 5.33 -33.99 -3.01
C MET A 1 5.73 -32.76 -2.19
N GLU A 2 6.03 -32.91 -0.89
CA GLU A 2 6.59 -31.85 -0.01
C GLU A 2 7.77 -31.05 -0.60
N ASN A 3 8.72 -31.66 -1.32
CA ASN A 3 9.88 -30.93 -1.85
C ASN A 3 9.52 -29.84 -2.90
N ASN A 4 8.35 -29.92 -3.54
CA ASN A 4 7.98 -29.00 -4.61
C ASN A 4 7.42 -27.66 -4.06
N SER A 5 6.69 -27.68 -2.94
CA SER A 5 6.09 -26.46 -2.38
C SER A 5 7.16 -25.48 -1.86
N TYR A 6 8.13 -25.96 -1.10
CA TYR A 6 9.26 -25.14 -0.63
C TYR A 6 10.06 -24.55 -1.79
N GLU A 7 10.39 -25.36 -2.80
CA GLU A 7 11.17 -24.90 -3.95
C GLU A 7 10.43 -23.84 -4.76
N LYS A 8 9.14 -24.04 -5.02
CA LYS A 8 8.32 -23.10 -5.78
C LYS A 8 8.12 -21.79 -5.03
N ILE A 9 7.73 -21.84 -3.75
CA ILE A 9 7.51 -20.63 -2.95
C ILE A 9 8.83 -19.88 -2.76
N ALA A 10 9.94 -20.58 -2.49
CA ALA A 10 11.26 -19.97 -2.36
C ALA A 10 11.71 -19.28 -3.65
N LYS A 11 11.50 -19.92 -4.81
CA LYS A 11 11.80 -19.34 -6.12
C LYS A 11 10.97 -18.07 -6.37
N THR A 12 9.69 -18.06 -6.00
CA THR A 12 8.82 -16.87 -6.11
C THR A 12 9.29 -15.73 -5.21
N LEU A 13 9.63 -16.04 -3.94
CA LEU A 13 10.09 -15.06 -2.95
C LEU A 13 11.58 -14.70 -3.10
N ARG A 14 12.30 -15.34 -4.03
CA ARG A 14 13.75 -15.18 -4.26
C ARG A 14 14.59 -15.46 -2.99
N THR A 15 14.13 -16.38 -2.15
CA THR A 15 14.83 -16.81 -0.93
C THR A 15 15.34 -18.25 -1.08
N ASP A 16 16.17 -18.71 -0.14
CA ASP A 16 16.54 -20.13 -0.05
C ASP A 16 15.36 -20.97 0.49
N ARG A 17 15.17 -22.18 -0.03
CA ARG A 17 14.12 -23.10 0.44
C ARG A 17 14.29 -23.50 1.91
N ASP A 18 15.51 -23.50 2.43
CA ASP A 18 15.80 -23.85 3.82
C ASP A 18 15.38 -22.72 4.79
N VAL A 19 15.28 -21.47 4.31
CA VAL A 19 14.62 -20.38 5.05
C VAL A 19 13.15 -20.73 5.29
N LEU A 20 12.45 -21.20 4.25
CA LEU A 20 11.03 -21.57 4.36
C LEU A 20 10.80 -22.82 5.22
N ARG A 21 11.71 -23.81 5.15
CA ARG A 21 11.68 -24.96 6.08
C ARG A 21 11.83 -24.52 7.52
N THR A 22 12.81 -23.65 7.80
CA THR A 22 13.03 -23.11 9.14
C THR A 22 11.81 -22.33 9.62
N VAL A 23 11.22 -21.49 8.76
CA VAL A 23 9.98 -20.77 9.05
C VAL A 23 8.84 -21.73 9.41
N GLU A 24 8.57 -22.74 8.57
CA GLU A 24 7.48 -23.69 8.82
C GLU A 24 7.70 -24.49 10.10
N GLU A 25 8.92 -24.97 10.37
CA GLU A 25 9.26 -25.67 11.60
C GLU A 25 8.96 -24.81 12.84
N LYS A 26 9.41 -23.54 12.84
CA LYS A 26 9.21 -22.61 13.96
C LYS A 26 7.74 -22.27 14.15
N LEU A 27 7.06 -21.85 13.09
CA LEU A 27 5.65 -21.45 13.15
C LEU A 27 4.73 -22.62 13.48
N SER A 28 5.01 -23.81 12.96
CA SER A 28 4.28 -25.03 13.32
C SER A 28 4.48 -25.40 14.78
N GLY A 29 5.70 -25.22 15.31
CA GLY A 29 6.00 -25.43 16.73
C GLY A 29 5.23 -24.49 17.66
N ILE A 30 5.03 -23.23 17.25
CA ILE A 30 4.32 -22.21 18.03
C ILE A 30 2.79 -22.39 17.95
N THR A 31 2.27 -22.60 16.75
CA THR A 31 0.81 -22.56 16.50
C THR A 31 0.14 -23.93 16.47
N GLY A 32 0.92 -25.01 16.33
CA GLY A 32 0.42 -26.37 16.12
C GLY A 32 -0.13 -26.64 14.71
N LYS A 33 -0.21 -25.63 13.82
CA LYS A 33 -0.62 -25.80 12.43
C LYS A 33 0.53 -26.41 11.62
N LYS A 34 0.23 -27.37 10.74
CA LYS A 34 1.23 -28.08 9.92
C LYS A 34 0.80 -28.11 8.45
N GLY A 35 1.75 -28.28 7.55
CA GLY A 35 1.48 -28.36 6.10
C GLY A 35 0.95 -27.05 5.52
N VAL A 36 1.26 -25.92 6.17
CA VAL A 36 0.71 -24.61 5.76
C VAL A 36 1.29 -24.20 4.42
N LEU A 37 2.59 -24.41 4.19
CA LEU A 37 3.20 -24.05 2.91
C LEU A 37 2.70 -24.94 1.76
N GLU A 38 2.41 -26.22 2.01
CA GLU A 38 1.75 -27.10 1.04
C GLU A 38 0.33 -26.61 0.71
N ASN A 39 -0.45 -26.24 1.73
CA ASN A 39 -1.79 -25.67 1.53
C ASN A 39 -1.76 -24.35 0.75
N ILE A 40 -0.79 -23.46 1.02
CA ILE A 40 -0.59 -22.21 0.26
C ILE A 40 -0.29 -22.54 -1.20
N PHE A 41 0.62 -23.47 -1.44
CA PHE A 41 0.98 -23.90 -2.80
C PHE A 41 -0.21 -24.48 -3.58
N ASP A 42 -0.99 -25.36 -2.96
CA ASP A 42 -2.17 -25.95 -3.60
C ASP A 42 -3.30 -24.93 -3.79
N SER A 43 -3.49 -24.01 -2.83
CA SER A 43 -4.45 -22.92 -2.98
C SER A 43 -4.04 -21.96 -4.10
N ASN A 44 -2.74 -21.69 -4.26
CA ASN A 44 -2.22 -20.86 -5.35
C ASN A 44 -2.56 -21.50 -6.71
N LYS A 45 -2.32 -22.80 -6.87
CA LYS A 45 -2.68 -23.52 -8.11
C LYS A 45 -4.17 -23.40 -8.45
N LYS A 46 -5.04 -23.65 -7.47
CA LYS A 46 -6.50 -23.54 -7.68
C LYS A 46 -6.92 -22.11 -8.06
N ARG A 47 -6.25 -21.10 -7.51
CA ARG A 47 -6.49 -19.70 -7.85
C ARG A 47 -6.01 -19.35 -9.26
N ILE A 48 -4.86 -19.89 -9.66
CA ILE A 48 -4.36 -19.77 -11.04
C ILE A 48 -5.33 -20.45 -12.01
N GLU A 49 -5.77 -21.69 -11.74
CA GLU A 49 -6.75 -22.39 -12.57
C GLU A 49 -8.03 -21.57 -12.73
N TYR A 50 -8.61 -21.08 -11.62
CA TYR A 50 -9.75 -20.18 -11.65
C TYR A 50 -9.50 -18.91 -12.48
N ALA A 51 -8.33 -18.28 -12.32
CA ALA A 51 -8.02 -17.04 -13.04
C ALA A 51 -7.85 -17.30 -14.54
N LEU A 52 -7.20 -18.39 -14.92
CA LEU A 52 -7.03 -18.78 -16.31
C LEU A 52 -8.36 -19.14 -16.97
N ASP A 53 -9.24 -19.86 -16.26
CA ASP A 53 -10.59 -20.15 -16.72
C ASP A 53 -11.42 -18.87 -16.91
N ALA A 54 -11.31 -17.92 -15.97
CA ALA A 54 -11.99 -16.63 -16.05
C ALA A 54 -11.46 -15.70 -17.16
N LEU A 55 -10.25 -15.97 -17.65
CA LEU A 55 -9.60 -15.29 -18.77
C LEU A 55 -9.72 -16.11 -20.08
N ASP A 56 -10.59 -17.12 -20.11
CA ASP A 56 -10.87 -17.99 -21.27
C ASP A 56 -9.65 -18.76 -21.84
N PHE A 57 -8.63 -19.01 -21.02
CA PHE A 57 -7.50 -19.82 -21.45
C PHE A 57 -7.83 -21.32 -21.42
N ARG A 58 -7.49 -22.03 -22.50
CA ARG A 58 -7.57 -23.50 -22.56
C ARG A 58 -6.22 -24.10 -22.15
N HIS A 59 -6.24 -25.12 -21.28
CA HIS A 59 -5.11 -25.65 -20.50
C HIS A 59 -3.85 -26.15 -21.26
N GLU A 60 -3.67 -25.90 -22.55
CA GLU A 60 -2.50 -26.37 -23.31
C GLU A 60 -1.65 -25.20 -23.82
N ASN A 61 -0.37 -25.18 -23.41
CA ASN A 61 0.71 -24.31 -23.93
C ASN A 61 0.54 -22.79 -23.78
N MET A 62 -0.04 -22.31 -22.68
CA MET A 62 -0.15 -20.88 -22.39
C MET A 62 1.23 -20.22 -22.23
N ARG A 63 1.41 -19.07 -22.89
CA ARG A 63 2.64 -18.27 -22.77
C ARG A 63 2.48 -17.17 -21.73
N ALA A 64 3.59 -16.88 -21.04
CA ALA A 64 3.64 -15.81 -20.04
C ALA A 64 3.17 -14.45 -20.60
N GLY A 65 3.49 -14.17 -21.87
CA GLY A 65 3.06 -12.93 -22.54
C GLY A 65 1.56 -12.88 -22.81
N GLU A 66 0.93 -14.00 -23.15
CA GLU A 66 -0.51 -14.08 -23.41
C GLU A 66 -1.29 -13.84 -22.11
N ILE A 67 -0.91 -14.55 -21.03
CA ILE A 67 -1.53 -14.38 -19.70
C ILE A 67 -1.42 -12.93 -19.24
N TYR A 68 -0.24 -12.33 -19.37
CA TYR A 68 -0.04 -10.94 -19.02
C TYR A 68 -0.93 -10.01 -19.83
N SER A 69 -1.06 -10.22 -21.14
CA SER A 69 -1.89 -9.38 -22.01
C SER A 69 -3.37 -9.49 -21.61
N SER A 70 -3.86 -10.69 -21.30
CA SER A 70 -5.24 -10.90 -20.83
C SER A 70 -5.51 -10.28 -19.46
N LEU A 71 -4.55 -10.31 -18.53
CA LEU A 71 -4.67 -9.61 -17.24
C LEU A 71 -4.78 -8.09 -17.44
N ILE A 72 -3.99 -7.54 -18.36
CA ILE A 72 -4.04 -6.12 -18.71
C ILE A 72 -5.39 -5.76 -19.37
N ASP A 73 -5.89 -6.60 -20.27
CA ASP A 73 -7.20 -6.40 -20.89
C ASP A 73 -8.32 -6.46 -19.85
N ARG A 74 -8.24 -7.37 -18.88
CA ARG A 74 -9.18 -7.39 -17.74
C ARG A 74 -9.17 -6.09 -16.95
N ILE A 75 -7.99 -5.52 -16.67
CA ILE A 75 -7.89 -4.18 -16.04
C ILE A 75 -8.58 -3.11 -16.88
N ARG A 76 -8.39 -3.11 -18.22
CA ARG A 76 -9.01 -2.13 -19.11
C ARG A 76 -10.55 -2.24 -19.10
N GLU A 77 -11.07 -3.47 -19.11
CA GLU A 77 -12.51 -3.72 -19.04
C GLU A 77 -13.11 -3.25 -17.72
N ASP A 78 -12.46 -3.60 -16.60
CA ASP A 78 -12.90 -3.23 -15.27
C ASP A 78 -12.81 -1.70 -15.04
N ASP A 79 -11.78 -1.06 -15.58
CA ASP A 79 -11.59 0.40 -15.56
C ASP A 79 -12.71 1.13 -16.32
N ILE A 80 -13.07 0.64 -17.52
CA ILE A 80 -14.19 1.19 -18.30
C ILE A 80 -15.52 1.00 -17.54
N ALA A 81 -15.72 -0.16 -16.91
CA ALA A 81 -16.92 -0.44 -16.14
C ALA A 81 -17.05 0.48 -14.93
N LEU A 82 -15.95 0.69 -14.19
CA LEU A 82 -15.90 1.62 -13.06
C LEU A 82 -16.08 3.07 -13.52
N GLY A 83 -15.43 3.48 -14.61
CA GLY A 83 -15.51 4.85 -15.14
C GLY A 83 -16.93 5.30 -15.51
N LYS A 84 -17.85 4.36 -15.77
CA LYS A 84 -19.28 4.66 -15.98
C LYS A 84 -20.00 5.08 -14.68
N LEU A 85 -19.49 4.69 -13.52
CA LEU A 85 -20.05 5.03 -12.20
C LEU A 85 -19.44 6.31 -11.63
N ILE A 86 -18.18 6.59 -11.96
CA ILE A 86 -17.45 7.74 -11.44
C ILE A 86 -17.84 9.01 -12.21
N THR A 87 -18.49 9.95 -11.53
CA THR A 87 -18.98 11.20 -12.14
C THR A 87 -18.06 12.39 -11.95
N SER A 88 -17.18 12.33 -10.94
CA SER A 88 -16.18 13.36 -10.62
C SER A 88 -15.13 12.78 -9.68
N PHE A 89 -14.00 13.47 -9.51
CA PHE A 89 -12.97 13.10 -8.53
C PHE A 89 -13.49 13.09 -7.09
N GLN A 90 -14.36 14.05 -6.73
CA GLN A 90 -14.98 14.05 -5.40
C GLN A 90 -15.88 12.82 -5.22
N ASN A 91 -16.70 12.49 -6.22
CA ASN A 91 -17.55 11.30 -6.20
C ASN A 91 -16.73 10.01 -6.07
N MET A 92 -15.56 9.90 -6.69
CA MET A 92 -14.65 8.75 -6.51
C MET A 92 -14.21 8.60 -5.06
N ILE A 93 -13.73 9.69 -4.45
CA ILE A 93 -13.26 9.67 -3.07
C ILE A 93 -14.39 9.38 -2.09
N ASP A 94 -15.58 9.93 -2.31
CA ASP A 94 -16.76 9.67 -1.48
C ASP A 94 -17.17 8.19 -1.53
N LEU A 95 -17.21 7.61 -2.73
CA LEU A 95 -17.49 6.19 -2.92
C LEU A 95 -16.43 5.30 -2.27
N ALA A 96 -15.15 5.66 -2.39
CA ALA A 96 -14.06 4.93 -1.74
C ALA A 96 -14.18 5.00 -0.21
N LYS A 97 -14.44 6.19 0.36
CA LYS A 97 -14.65 6.37 1.81
C LYS A 97 -15.82 5.52 2.31
N GLU A 98 -16.96 5.58 1.63
CA GLU A 98 -18.16 4.80 1.98
C GLU A 98 -17.90 3.30 1.89
N THR A 99 -17.15 2.86 0.89
CA THR A 99 -16.85 1.44 0.68
C THR A 99 -15.93 0.88 1.76
N ALA A 100 -14.84 1.62 2.05
CA ALA A 100 -13.83 1.25 3.04
C ALA A 100 -14.36 1.29 4.47
N ASP A 101 -15.28 2.22 4.78
CA ASP A 101 -16.01 2.31 6.05
C ASP A 101 -15.10 2.21 7.29
N VAL A 102 -14.02 3.00 7.28
CA VAL A 102 -12.94 2.93 8.29
C VAL A 102 -13.21 3.76 9.55
N GLY A 103 -14.27 4.57 9.57
CA GLY A 103 -14.74 5.32 10.74
C GLY A 103 -13.83 6.49 11.19
N THR A 104 -13.66 6.61 12.51
CA THR A 104 -12.88 7.67 13.17
C THR A 104 -11.44 7.23 13.46
N GLY A 105 -10.59 8.22 13.75
CA GLY A 105 -9.21 7.99 14.16
C GLY A 105 -8.63 9.15 14.98
N MET A 106 -7.41 8.96 15.49
CA MET A 106 -6.65 9.94 16.27
C MET A 106 -5.74 10.76 15.34
N PHE A 107 -6.05 12.04 15.18
CA PHE A 107 -5.38 12.94 14.24
C PHE A 107 -4.95 14.24 14.91
N LEU A 108 -3.97 14.92 14.33
CA LEU A 108 -3.49 16.21 14.79
C LEU A 108 -4.66 17.22 14.78
N LYS A 109 -4.82 17.95 15.90
CA LYS A 109 -5.82 19.02 16.01
C LYS A 109 -5.57 20.08 14.94
N LEU A 110 -6.65 20.59 14.35
CA LEU A 110 -6.54 21.59 13.29
C LEU A 110 -5.86 22.88 13.76
N ASP A 111 -6.08 23.29 15.02
CA ASP A 111 -5.40 24.48 15.57
C ASP A 111 -3.90 24.26 15.74
N LYS A 112 -3.49 23.03 16.08
CA LYS A 112 -2.06 22.67 16.10
C LYS A 112 -1.47 22.65 14.70
N ALA A 113 -2.22 22.15 13.72
CA ALA A 113 -1.81 22.21 12.31
C ALA A 113 -1.60 23.65 11.82
N ARG A 114 -2.50 24.57 12.20
CA ARG A 114 -2.36 26.02 11.93
C ARG A 114 -1.16 26.64 12.63
N GLU A 115 -0.89 26.23 13.87
CA GLU A 115 0.31 26.67 14.63
C GLU A 115 1.60 26.25 13.90
N LEU A 116 1.67 25.01 13.40
CA LEU A 116 2.83 24.50 12.66
C LEU A 116 3.08 25.30 11.37
N VAL A 117 2.03 25.59 10.61
CA VAL A 117 2.11 26.45 9.41
C VAL A 117 2.53 27.87 9.76
N SER A 118 2.02 28.43 10.87
CA SER A 118 2.40 29.76 11.34
C SER A 118 3.86 29.82 11.79
N LEU A 119 4.36 28.76 12.43
CA LEU A 119 5.72 28.64 12.93
C LEU A 119 6.75 28.54 11.79
N ASN A 120 6.42 27.79 10.74
CA ASN A 120 7.25 27.64 9.55
C ASN A 120 6.43 27.92 8.27
N PRO A 121 6.21 29.21 7.93
CA PRO A 121 5.36 29.58 6.80
C PRO A 121 5.89 29.03 5.45
N PRO A 122 5.05 28.32 4.67
CA PRO A 122 5.42 27.76 3.38
C PRO A 122 5.54 28.85 2.30
N GLN A 123 6.76 29.32 2.06
CA GLN A 123 7.02 30.47 1.21
C GLN A 123 6.60 30.25 -0.24
N LYS A 124 6.79 29.04 -0.77
CA LYS A 124 6.42 28.76 -2.17
C LYS A 124 4.92 28.66 -2.34
N ILE A 125 4.19 28.16 -1.35
CA ILE A 125 2.72 28.19 -1.36
C ILE A 125 2.21 29.63 -1.32
N LEU A 126 2.79 30.49 -0.46
CA LEU A 126 2.44 31.91 -0.40
C LEU A 126 2.66 32.60 -1.75
N GLU A 127 3.82 32.41 -2.36
CA GLU A 127 4.15 32.97 -3.68
C GLU A 127 3.20 32.44 -4.76
N PHE A 128 2.95 31.13 -4.79
CA PHE A 128 2.09 30.47 -5.78
C PHE A 128 0.65 31.01 -5.73
N LEU A 129 0.11 31.22 -4.53
CA LEU A 129 -1.26 31.73 -4.33
C LEU A 129 -1.35 33.27 -4.31
N GLY A 130 -0.21 33.97 -4.30
CA GLY A 130 -0.14 35.43 -4.25
C GLY A 130 -0.52 36.04 -2.90
N TYR A 131 -0.27 35.33 -1.80
CA TYR A 131 -0.52 35.83 -0.44
C TYR A 131 0.71 36.53 0.14
N SER A 132 0.46 37.62 0.88
CA SER A 132 1.54 38.45 1.41
C SER A 132 2.15 37.90 2.70
N ASN A 133 1.39 37.10 3.46
CA ASN A 133 1.81 36.53 4.73
C ASN A 133 1.00 35.27 5.09
N VAL A 134 1.46 34.57 6.13
CA VAL A 134 0.86 33.32 6.58
C VAL A 134 -0.52 33.50 7.21
N GLN A 135 -0.82 34.65 7.80
CA GLN A 135 -2.15 34.94 8.35
C GLN A 135 -3.18 34.99 7.24
N GLU A 136 -2.89 35.69 6.14
CA GLU A 136 -3.75 35.73 4.96
C GLU A 136 -3.97 34.33 4.36
N LEU A 137 -2.92 33.50 4.28
CA LEU A 137 -3.03 32.11 3.86
C LEU A 137 -3.99 31.33 4.75
N LEU A 138 -3.79 31.37 6.07
CA LEU A 138 -4.59 30.60 7.04
C LEU A 138 -6.04 31.08 7.17
N GLU A 139 -6.32 32.35 6.82
CA GLU A 139 -7.68 32.91 6.79
C GLU A 139 -8.44 32.52 5.52
N LYS A 140 -7.74 32.41 4.38
CA LYS A 140 -8.37 32.19 3.07
C LYS A 140 -8.36 30.74 2.59
N GLU A 141 -7.47 29.91 3.13
CA GLU A 141 -7.25 28.56 2.65
C GLU A 141 -7.65 27.49 3.66
N ASP A 142 -8.13 26.37 3.12
CA ASP A 142 -8.41 25.18 3.92
C ASP A 142 -7.09 24.53 4.37
N ILE A 143 -6.97 24.26 5.67
CA ILE A 143 -5.74 23.72 6.27
C ILE A 143 -5.34 22.35 5.69
N PHE A 144 -6.32 21.53 5.27
CA PHE A 144 -6.05 20.26 4.62
C PHE A 144 -5.43 20.46 3.23
N GLU A 145 -5.92 21.45 2.46
CA GLU A 145 -5.35 21.77 1.16
C GLU A 145 -3.96 22.40 1.29
N ILE A 146 -3.72 23.24 2.32
CA ILE A 146 -2.37 23.76 2.60
C ILE A 146 -1.40 22.59 2.82
N PHE A 147 -1.74 21.65 3.71
CA PHE A 147 -0.88 20.50 3.98
C PHE A 147 -0.72 19.56 2.77
N ALA A 148 -1.75 19.40 1.95
CA ALA A 148 -1.63 18.69 0.68
C ALA A 148 -0.61 19.39 -0.23
N GLY A 149 -0.73 20.71 -0.37
CA GLY A 149 0.18 21.58 -1.13
C GLY A 149 1.63 21.47 -0.69
N LEU A 150 1.88 21.32 0.62
CA LEU A 150 3.23 21.11 1.14
C LEU A 150 3.94 19.94 0.43
N ARG A 151 3.24 18.86 0.10
CA ARG A 151 3.85 17.66 -0.49
C ARG A 151 4.37 17.85 -1.91
N PHE A 152 3.82 18.80 -2.67
CA PHE A 152 4.13 18.96 -4.10
C PHE A 152 4.64 20.35 -4.49
N ILE A 153 4.59 21.34 -3.60
CA ILE A 153 5.09 22.70 -3.86
C ILE A 153 6.42 22.97 -3.12
N GLU A 154 6.51 22.55 -1.86
CA GLU A 154 7.69 22.85 -1.04
C GLU A 154 8.83 21.86 -1.27
N ASP A 155 10.06 22.31 -1.00
CA ASP A 155 11.24 21.45 -1.16
C ASP A 155 11.28 20.34 -0.12
N MET A 156 11.65 19.13 -0.54
CA MET A 156 11.80 17.99 0.38
C MET A 156 12.80 18.29 1.52
N GLU A 157 13.87 19.03 1.24
CA GLU A 157 14.85 19.42 2.26
C GLU A 157 14.23 20.35 3.31
N TRP A 158 13.46 21.36 2.86
CA TRP A 158 12.76 22.28 3.75
C TRP A 158 11.68 21.56 4.57
N LEU A 159 10.90 20.70 3.94
CA LEU A 159 9.88 19.90 4.62
C LEU A 159 10.49 19.07 5.75
N ASN A 160 11.53 18.30 5.43
CA ASN A 160 12.14 17.36 6.38
C ASN A 160 12.92 18.04 7.50
N ASN A 161 13.64 19.13 7.20
CA ASN A 161 14.56 19.74 8.16
C ASN A 161 13.98 20.96 8.89
N ILE A 162 12.93 21.58 8.34
CA ILE A 162 12.34 22.81 8.88
C ILE A 162 10.88 22.58 9.27
N PHE A 163 10.01 22.25 8.32
CA PHE A 163 8.57 22.15 8.58
C PHE A 163 8.21 21.02 9.55
N PHE A 164 8.80 19.84 9.38
CA PHE A 164 8.55 18.69 10.25
C PHE A 164 9.37 18.69 11.54
N LYS A 165 10.35 19.60 11.70
CA LYS A 165 11.18 19.64 12.90
C LYS A 165 10.37 19.81 14.21
N PRO A 166 9.34 20.67 14.28
CA PRO A 166 8.49 20.80 15.46
C PRO A 166 7.68 19.54 15.81
N TYR A 167 7.56 18.56 14.89
CA TYR A 167 6.84 17.32 15.17
C TYR A 167 7.53 16.50 16.28
N GLU A 168 8.83 16.73 16.50
CA GLU A 168 9.60 16.12 17.60
C GLU A 168 9.12 16.56 18.99
N ASN A 169 8.33 17.64 19.08
CA ASN A 169 7.80 18.18 20.32
C ASN A 169 6.28 17.93 20.49
N LEU A 170 5.66 17.20 19.56
CA LEU A 170 4.23 16.88 19.67
C LEU A 170 3.94 15.96 20.85
N THR A 171 2.81 16.19 21.48
CA THR A 171 2.30 15.42 22.61
C THR A 171 0.98 14.76 22.25
N PRO A 172 0.53 13.74 23.00
CA PRO A 172 -0.81 13.18 22.83
C PRO A 172 -1.94 14.22 22.85
N ASP A 173 -1.79 15.29 23.65
CA ASP A 173 -2.80 16.34 23.80
C ASP A 173 -2.94 17.23 22.55
N ASP A 174 -1.98 17.17 21.62
CA ASP A 174 -2.04 17.85 20.33
C ASP A 174 -2.98 17.14 19.32
N PHE A 175 -3.55 15.99 19.70
CA PHE A 175 -4.37 15.15 18.84
C PHE A 175 -5.82 15.07 19.34
N GLU A 176 -6.73 14.75 18.44
CA GLU A 176 -8.16 14.60 18.69
C GLU A 176 -8.73 13.39 17.93
N GLU A 177 -9.85 12.87 18.40
CA GLU A 177 -10.62 11.88 17.65
C GLU A 177 -11.52 12.59 16.64
N ARG A 178 -11.39 12.22 15.36
CA ARG A 178 -12.20 12.78 14.27
C ARG A 178 -12.40 11.74 13.16
N GLU A 179 -13.42 11.93 12.33
CA GLU A 179 -13.57 11.16 11.09
C GLU A 179 -12.41 11.35 10.12
N ILE A 180 -12.06 10.27 9.43
CA ILE A 180 -11.18 10.32 8.26
C ILE A 180 -11.90 11.08 7.14
N ARG A 181 -11.19 12.03 6.54
CA ARG A 181 -11.71 12.89 5.47
C ARG A 181 -11.16 12.46 4.12
N GLY A 182 -11.99 12.60 3.10
CA GLY A 182 -11.63 12.42 1.71
C GLY A 182 -12.05 13.66 0.92
N HIS A 183 -11.17 14.25 0.12
CA HIS A 183 -11.55 15.41 -0.70
C HIS A 183 -10.78 15.47 -2.03
N ALA A 184 -11.47 15.87 -3.10
CA ALA A 184 -10.82 16.35 -4.30
C ALA A 184 -10.36 17.80 -4.09
N LEU A 185 -9.06 18.05 -4.26
CA LEU A 185 -8.51 19.39 -4.06
C LEU A 185 -9.09 20.39 -5.06
N ASN A 186 -9.10 21.67 -4.69
CA ASN A 186 -9.43 22.74 -5.61
C ASN A 186 -8.57 22.73 -6.89
N GLU A 187 -9.17 23.04 -8.04
CA GLU A 187 -8.50 23.06 -9.35
C GLU A 187 -7.29 24.00 -9.41
N LYS A 188 -7.21 25.02 -8.55
CA LYS A 188 -6.04 25.91 -8.48
C LYS A 188 -4.73 25.16 -8.23
N TRP A 189 -4.78 23.99 -7.60
CA TRP A 189 -3.59 23.18 -7.30
C TRP A 189 -3.09 22.36 -8.50
N ILE A 190 -3.89 22.21 -9.57
CA ILE A 190 -3.54 21.39 -10.74
C ILE A 190 -2.17 21.78 -11.29
N LYS A 191 -1.97 23.08 -11.58
CA LYS A 191 -0.72 23.58 -12.19
C LYS A 191 0.50 23.33 -11.30
N ALA A 192 0.35 23.47 -10.00
CA ALA A 192 1.43 23.20 -9.04
C ALA A 192 1.75 21.71 -8.93
N ALA A 193 0.78 20.83 -9.22
CA ALA A 193 0.88 19.40 -9.06
C ALA A 193 1.31 18.65 -10.33
N GLU A 194 1.37 19.30 -11.51
CA GLU A 194 1.70 18.66 -12.79
C GLU A 194 2.95 17.77 -12.70
N HIS A 195 4.07 18.32 -12.20
CA HIS A 195 5.32 17.56 -12.06
C HIS A 195 5.23 16.41 -11.05
N PHE A 196 4.43 16.59 -9.99
CA PHE A 196 4.20 15.55 -8.98
C PHE A 196 3.43 14.38 -9.58
N VAL A 197 2.36 14.66 -10.34
CA VAL A 197 1.52 13.64 -11.00
C VAL A 197 2.30 12.93 -12.12
N GLU A 198 3.03 13.67 -12.95
CA GLU A 198 3.87 13.10 -14.02
C GLU A 198 4.89 12.08 -13.47
N LYS A 199 5.51 12.38 -12.33
CA LYS A 199 6.51 11.51 -11.72
C LYS A 199 5.89 10.26 -11.08
N LYS A 200 4.68 10.39 -10.51
CA LYS A 200 4.04 9.33 -9.71
C LYS A 200 3.10 8.43 -10.52
N TYR A 201 2.66 8.87 -11.69
CA TYR A 201 1.62 8.20 -12.50
C TYR A 201 0.25 8.06 -11.80
N HIS A 202 0.06 8.76 -10.68
CA HIS A 202 -1.23 8.87 -9.99
C HIS A 202 -1.37 10.27 -9.38
N ASN A 203 -2.61 10.71 -9.23
CA ASN A 203 -2.97 12.04 -8.71
C ASN A 203 -3.49 12.00 -7.26
N LEU A 204 -3.39 10.83 -6.61
CA LEU A 204 -3.94 10.58 -5.28
C LEU A 204 -2.84 10.52 -4.22
N SER A 205 -3.10 11.05 -3.04
CA SER A 205 -2.20 11.00 -1.89
C SER A 205 -2.97 11.06 -0.56
N HIS A 206 -2.25 11.04 0.55
CA HIS A 206 -2.85 11.12 1.87
C HIS A 206 -1.93 11.79 2.90
N LEU A 207 -2.49 12.19 4.03
CA LEU A 207 -1.82 12.74 5.21
C LEU A 207 -2.27 11.95 6.44
N LYS A 208 -1.39 11.09 6.94
CA LYS A 208 -1.68 10.17 8.06
C LYS A 208 -1.98 10.95 9.33
N GLU A 209 -1.21 12.00 9.58
CA GLU A 209 -1.31 12.88 10.74
C GLU A 209 -2.61 13.68 10.76
N LEU A 210 -3.20 14.00 9.61
CA LEU A 210 -4.47 14.74 9.51
C LEU A 210 -5.68 13.87 9.21
N GLY A 211 -5.48 12.56 9.00
CA GLY A 211 -6.56 11.66 8.61
C GLY A 211 -7.24 12.12 7.32
N PHE A 212 -6.45 12.44 6.30
CA PHE A 212 -6.93 13.03 5.05
C PHE A 212 -6.44 12.26 3.84
N VAL A 213 -7.35 11.73 3.03
CA VAL A 213 -7.09 11.23 1.68
C VAL A 213 -7.48 12.32 0.69
N PHE A 214 -6.65 12.59 -0.31
CA PHE A 214 -6.97 13.58 -1.31
C PHE A 214 -6.60 13.15 -2.73
N ILE A 215 -7.36 13.68 -3.68
CA ILE A 215 -7.10 13.54 -5.10
C ILE A 215 -6.91 14.93 -5.70
N ILE A 216 -5.83 15.10 -6.45
CA ILE A 216 -5.59 16.29 -7.26
C ILE A 216 -6.40 16.10 -8.54
N PRO A 217 -7.26 17.04 -8.95
CA PRO A 217 -8.19 16.84 -10.08
C PRO A 217 -7.50 16.94 -11.45
N VAL A 218 -6.46 16.13 -11.67
CA VAL A 218 -5.74 15.98 -12.93
C VAL A 218 -6.32 14.79 -13.68
N ASP A 219 -6.81 15.03 -14.90
CA ASP A 219 -7.32 13.99 -15.79
C ASP A 219 -6.16 13.15 -16.39
N ILE A 220 -5.98 11.94 -15.88
CA ILE A 220 -4.97 11.00 -16.37
C ILE A 220 -5.62 10.15 -17.47
N LYS A 221 -5.28 10.47 -18.73
CA LYS A 221 -5.81 9.79 -19.93
C LYS A 221 -5.07 8.50 -20.26
N ILE A 222 -4.91 7.63 -19.28
CA ILE A 222 -4.26 6.33 -19.42
C ILE A 222 -5.28 5.25 -19.03
N PRO A 223 -5.49 4.19 -19.85
CA PRO A 223 -6.34 3.07 -19.46
C PRO A 223 -5.91 2.49 -18.11
N GLY A 224 -6.87 2.16 -17.25
CA GLY A 224 -6.60 1.65 -15.90
C GLY A 224 -6.45 2.73 -14.82
N ALA A 225 -6.37 4.02 -15.19
CA ALA A 225 -6.19 5.10 -14.23
C ALA A 225 -7.35 5.25 -13.24
N THR A 226 -8.60 5.06 -13.68
CA THR A 226 -9.76 5.22 -12.80
C THR A 226 -9.82 4.10 -11.76
N LEU A 227 -9.58 2.87 -12.17
CA LEU A 227 -9.51 1.70 -11.29
C LEU A 227 -8.30 1.78 -10.35
N ASN A 228 -7.14 2.23 -10.86
CA ASN A 228 -5.97 2.52 -10.03
C ASN A 228 -6.30 3.54 -8.94
N ASP A 229 -6.80 4.72 -9.30
CA ASP A 229 -7.06 5.80 -8.34
C ASP A 229 -8.12 5.38 -7.31
N PHE A 230 -9.19 4.71 -7.74
CA PHE A 230 -10.20 4.19 -6.81
C PHE A 230 -9.62 3.14 -5.84
N SER A 231 -8.84 2.19 -6.34
CA SER A 231 -8.18 1.17 -5.51
C SER A 231 -7.17 1.78 -4.53
N LEU A 232 -6.42 2.78 -4.98
CA LEU A 232 -5.42 3.49 -4.17
C LEU A 232 -6.10 4.33 -3.09
N ALA A 233 -7.27 4.93 -3.37
CA ALA A 233 -8.08 5.60 -2.38
C ALA A 233 -8.48 4.66 -1.24
N LEU A 234 -9.01 3.47 -1.59
CA LEU A 234 -9.39 2.43 -0.62
C LEU A 234 -8.19 2.01 0.24
N HIS A 235 -7.06 1.76 -0.41
CA HIS A 235 -5.80 1.43 0.26
C HIS A 235 -5.39 2.53 1.27
N TYR A 236 -5.42 3.80 0.88
CA TYR A 236 -5.07 4.90 1.78
C TYR A 236 -6.06 5.12 2.93
N PHE A 237 -7.35 4.85 2.75
CA PHE A 237 -8.30 4.88 3.88
C PHE A 237 -7.93 3.84 4.94
N HIS A 238 -7.56 2.61 4.53
CA HIS A 238 -7.09 1.57 5.44
C HIS A 238 -5.74 1.90 6.08
N GLU A 239 -4.82 2.47 5.30
CA GLU A 239 -3.51 2.91 5.80
C GLU A 239 -3.67 4.00 6.88
N ILE A 240 -4.46 5.05 6.62
CA ILE A 240 -4.74 6.09 7.60
C ILE A 240 -5.33 5.49 8.88
N LYS A 241 -6.28 4.55 8.75
CA LYS A 241 -6.88 3.91 9.92
C LYS A 241 -5.85 3.15 10.74
N PHE A 242 -5.00 2.37 10.08
CA PHE A 242 -3.91 1.63 10.72
C PHE A 242 -2.95 2.56 11.47
N TYR A 243 -2.51 3.64 10.84
CA TYR A 243 -1.60 4.61 11.48
C TYR A 243 -2.29 5.37 12.62
N SER A 244 -3.57 5.69 12.50
CA SER A 244 -4.35 6.24 13.61
C SER A 244 -4.34 5.32 14.83
N ASP A 245 -4.56 4.02 14.63
CA ASP A 245 -4.53 3.03 15.73
C ASP A 245 -3.13 2.92 16.33
N LEU A 246 -2.10 3.04 15.49
CA LEU A 246 -0.72 3.11 15.94
C LEU A 246 -0.45 4.37 16.79
N PHE A 247 -0.93 5.54 16.38
CA PHE A 247 -0.79 6.79 17.13
C PHE A 247 -1.53 6.71 18.46
N LYS A 248 -2.71 6.09 18.49
CA LYS A 248 -3.46 5.80 19.70
C LYS A 248 -2.74 4.85 20.65
N LYS A 249 -1.98 3.87 20.13
CA LYS A 249 -1.08 3.07 20.96
C LYS A 249 0.06 3.91 21.52
N PHE A 250 0.74 4.67 20.67
CA PHE A 250 1.89 5.48 21.07
C PHE A 250 1.53 6.55 22.09
N SER A 251 0.30 7.05 22.10
CA SER A 251 -0.15 8.07 23.04
C SER A 251 -0.17 7.60 24.50
N ALA A 252 -0.24 6.29 24.72
CA ALA A 252 -0.13 5.65 26.03
C ALA A 252 1.31 5.24 26.39
N GLU A 253 2.30 5.51 25.52
CA GLU A 253 3.69 5.09 25.68
C GLU A 253 4.63 6.29 25.84
N GLU A 254 5.81 6.06 26.42
CA GLU A 254 6.87 7.06 26.43
C GLU A 254 7.41 7.33 25.01
N ASN A 255 7.94 8.55 24.80
CA ASN A 255 8.53 8.99 23.54
C ASN A 255 7.54 9.03 22.37
N PHE A 256 6.28 9.41 22.62
CA PHE A 256 5.23 9.57 21.61
C PHE A 256 5.73 10.25 20.32
N ALA A 257 6.28 11.46 20.41
CA ALA A 257 6.77 12.22 19.25
C ALA A 257 7.79 11.45 18.41
N ARG A 258 8.73 10.75 19.05
CA ARG A 258 9.75 9.95 18.37
C ARG A 258 9.12 8.79 17.61
N LYS A 259 8.19 8.06 18.23
CA LYS A 259 7.52 6.91 17.60
C LYS A 259 6.60 7.36 16.46
N PHE A 260 5.84 8.43 16.69
CA PHE A 260 5.00 9.08 15.69
C PHE A 260 5.82 9.51 14.46
N THR A 261 6.86 10.33 14.65
CA THR A 261 7.70 10.81 13.53
C THR A 261 8.44 9.68 12.81
N ALA A 262 8.96 8.67 13.53
CA ALA A 262 9.59 7.51 12.90
C ALA A 262 8.62 6.70 12.03
N SER A 263 7.37 6.54 12.48
CA SER A 263 6.33 5.86 11.69
C SER A 263 5.96 6.65 10.44
N LEU A 264 5.89 7.99 10.49
CA LEU A 264 5.62 8.81 9.29
C LEU A 264 6.75 8.74 8.26
N ARG A 265 8.01 8.65 8.70
CA ARG A 265 9.17 8.54 7.80
C ARG A 265 9.31 7.19 7.11
N GLY A 266 8.62 6.15 7.60
CA GLY A 266 8.79 4.81 7.06
C GLY A 266 10.09 4.12 7.50
N ASP A 267 10.61 4.45 8.69
CA ASP A 267 11.89 3.92 9.20
C ASP A 267 11.84 2.38 9.33
N VAL A 268 12.77 1.68 8.68
CA VAL A 268 12.88 0.20 8.75
C VAL A 268 14.15 -0.22 9.48
N LEU A 269 14.14 -1.42 10.04
CA LEU A 269 15.32 -1.95 10.72
C LEU A 269 16.49 -2.07 9.72
N ASN A 270 17.64 -1.50 10.08
CA ASN A 270 18.86 -1.56 9.26
C ASN A 270 19.81 -2.69 9.68
N ASN A 271 19.68 -3.19 10.91
CA ASN A 271 20.52 -4.27 11.41
C ASN A 271 19.90 -5.63 11.09
N ARG A 272 20.69 -6.54 10.52
CA ARG A 272 20.26 -7.91 10.25
C ARG A 272 20.16 -8.69 11.56
N PRO A 273 19.02 -9.35 11.86
CA PRO A 273 18.94 -10.26 13.00
C PRO A 273 19.96 -11.40 12.88
N PRO A 274 20.48 -11.92 14.01
CA PRO A 274 21.30 -13.14 14.01
C PRO A 274 20.62 -14.30 13.30
N GLU A 275 21.39 -15.16 12.61
CA GLU A 275 20.84 -16.28 11.85
C GLU A 275 20.10 -17.29 12.74
N GLU A 276 20.50 -17.44 14.01
CA GLU A 276 19.79 -18.30 14.96
C GLU A 276 18.33 -17.86 15.23
N ASN A 277 17.98 -16.62 14.88
CA ASN A 277 16.63 -16.07 15.02
C ASN A 277 15.76 -16.25 13.75
N MET A 278 16.27 -16.92 12.72
CA MET A 278 15.51 -17.21 11.50
C MET A 278 14.21 -17.96 11.83
N GLY A 279 13.08 -17.46 11.32
CA GLY A 279 11.75 -18.03 11.56
C GLY A 279 11.11 -17.66 12.91
N SER A 280 11.88 -17.31 13.94
CA SER A 280 11.37 -16.80 15.23
C SER A 280 11.34 -15.27 15.32
N THR A 281 12.02 -14.58 14.41
CA THR A 281 11.94 -13.13 14.24
C THR A 281 11.48 -12.80 12.84
N TRP A 282 10.45 -11.97 12.74
CA TRP A 282 9.90 -11.47 11.49
C TRP A 282 10.13 -9.96 11.42
N LEU A 283 10.64 -9.46 10.31
CA LEU A 283 10.80 -8.02 10.13
C LEU A 283 9.46 -7.35 9.86
N ILE A 284 9.33 -6.09 10.23
CA ILE A 284 8.26 -5.20 9.77
C ILE A 284 8.86 -4.28 8.72
N VAL A 285 8.48 -4.49 7.46
CA VAL A 285 8.99 -3.73 6.31
C VAL A 285 7.88 -2.82 5.81
N GLN A 286 7.83 -1.59 6.33
CA GLN A 286 6.73 -0.64 6.09
C GLN A 286 6.81 0.16 4.78
N ARG A 287 7.64 -0.28 3.83
CA ARG A 287 7.79 0.36 2.51
C ARG A 287 8.25 -0.66 1.48
N TYR A 288 7.97 -0.40 0.21
CA TYR A 288 8.42 -1.25 -0.89
C TYR A 288 9.91 -1.07 -1.20
N LEU A 289 10.79 -1.74 -0.44
CA LEU A 289 12.25 -1.63 -0.59
C LEU A 289 12.74 -1.98 -2.00
N ALA A 290 12.03 -2.86 -2.72
CA ALA A 290 12.36 -3.21 -4.10
C ALA A 290 12.30 -2.02 -5.08
N LYS A 291 11.62 -0.92 -4.73
CA LYS A 291 11.65 0.33 -5.51
C LYS A 291 12.99 1.05 -5.41
N ASP A 292 13.69 0.87 -4.29
CA ASP A 292 14.99 1.48 -4.02
C ASP A 292 16.13 0.53 -4.41
N ASP A 293 16.05 -0.73 -3.99
CA ASP A 293 17.01 -1.79 -4.29
C ASP A 293 16.29 -3.15 -4.33
N GLU A 294 16.19 -3.76 -5.52
CA GLU A 294 15.54 -5.07 -5.71
C GLU A 294 16.29 -6.23 -5.04
N TYR A 295 17.55 -6.01 -4.63
CA TYR A 295 18.42 -6.96 -3.94
C TYR A 295 18.60 -6.64 -2.45
N ASP A 296 17.78 -5.75 -1.88
CA ASP A 296 17.81 -5.48 -0.44
C ASP A 296 17.60 -6.77 0.35
N TRP A 297 18.53 -7.08 1.26
CA TRP A 297 18.55 -8.35 2.00
C TRP A 297 17.25 -8.61 2.78
N ARG A 298 16.52 -7.56 3.16
CA ARG A 298 15.26 -7.66 3.92
C ARG A 298 14.16 -8.32 3.11
N LEU A 299 14.20 -8.18 1.77
CA LEU A 299 13.24 -8.82 0.86
C LEU A 299 13.34 -10.34 0.86
N PHE A 300 14.50 -10.88 1.24
CA PHE A 300 14.79 -12.32 1.29
C PHE A 300 14.74 -12.90 2.71
N TYR A 301 14.44 -12.08 3.72
CA TYR A 301 14.33 -12.49 5.11
C TYR A 301 12.85 -12.56 5.50
N PRO A 302 12.40 -13.46 6.40
CA PRO A 302 11.00 -13.50 6.85
C PRO A 302 10.50 -12.14 7.36
N HIS A 303 9.47 -11.61 6.72
CA HIS A 303 8.92 -10.30 7.04
C HIS A 303 7.42 -10.21 6.80
N VAL A 304 6.83 -9.19 7.39
CA VAL A 304 5.47 -8.75 7.11
C VAL A 304 5.50 -7.30 6.66
N ASN A 305 4.59 -6.95 5.76
CA ASN A 305 4.50 -5.64 5.16
C ASN A 305 3.09 -5.05 5.38
N PRO A 306 2.94 -3.95 6.15
CA PRO A 306 1.65 -3.31 6.39
C PRO A 306 1.00 -2.80 5.10
N GLU A 307 1.76 -2.33 4.10
CA GLU A 307 1.21 -1.89 2.81
C GLU A 307 0.43 -3.02 2.13
N ALA A 308 0.97 -4.23 2.13
CA ALA A 308 0.30 -5.41 1.58
C ALA A 308 -0.96 -5.80 2.39
N VAL A 309 -1.05 -5.46 3.68
CA VAL A 309 -2.29 -5.62 4.47
C VAL A 309 -3.36 -4.64 3.97
N HIS A 310 -2.99 -3.38 3.74
CA HIS A 310 -3.90 -2.34 3.27
C HIS A 310 -4.42 -2.64 1.85
N TRP A 311 -3.54 -3.11 0.95
CA TRP A 311 -3.95 -3.55 -0.38
C TRP A 311 -4.90 -4.75 -0.35
N PHE A 312 -4.63 -5.71 0.52
CA PHE A 312 -5.52 -6.86 0.67
C PHE A 312 -6.92 -6.46 1.15
N LYS A 313 -7.04 -5.46 2.04
CA LYS A 313 -8.33 -4.86 2.41
C LYS A 313 -8.97 -4.13 1.23
N ALA A 314 -8.20 -3.35 0.47
CA ALA A 314 -8.68 -2.67 -0.74
C ALA A 314 -9.22 -3.65 -1.80
N GLU A 315 -8.56 -4.80 -2.04
CA GLU A 315 -9.06 -5.84 -2.95
C GLU A 315 -10.42 -6.41 -2.50
N ARG A 316 -10.61 -6.62 -1.18
CA ARG A 316 -11.90 -7.04 -0.62
C ARG A 316 -12.98 -5.98 -0.82
N ASP A 317 -12.63 -4.72 -0.65
CA ASP A 317 -13.53 -3.60 -0.82
C ASP A 317 -13.94 -3.39 -2.28
N ILE A 318 -13.02 -3.56 -3.23
CA ILE A 318 -13.32 -3.55 -4.67
C ILE A 318 -14.34 -4.62 -5.02
N ALA A 319 -14.18 -5.85 -4.49
CA ALA A 319 -15.13 -6.93 -4.72
C ALA A 319 -16.49 -6.69 -4.03
N LYS A 320 -16.51 -6.06 -2.85
CA LYS A 320 -17.74 -5.64 -2.15
C LYS A 320 -18.46 -4.54 -2.93
N PHE A 321 -17.73 -3.54 -3.40
CA PHE A 321 -18.23 -2.44 -4.21
C PHE A 321 -18.84 -2.96 -5.51
N SER A 322 -18.14 -3.84 -6.23
CA SER A 322 -18.61 -4.35 -7.52
C SER A 322 -19.98 -5.02 -7.38
N LYS A 323 -20.18 -5.84 -6.33
CA LYS A 323 -21.46 -6.48 -6.03
C LYS A 323 -22.60 -5.48 -5.80
N LYS A 324 -22.32 -4.36 -5.12
CA LYS A 324 -23.32 -3.29 -4.87
C LYS A 324 -23.83 -2.67 -6.18
N PHE A 325 -22.99 -2.59 -7.20
CA PHE A 325 -23.30 -1.95 -8.49
C PHE A 325 -23.51 -2.92 -9.65
N GLY A 326 -23.58 -4.24 -9.39
CA GLY A 326 -23.77 -5.25 -10.43
C GLY A 326 -22.59 -5.40 -11.39
N LEU A 327 -21.38 -5.04 -10.94
CA LEU A 327 -20.11 -5.24 -11.64
C LEU A 327 -19.40 -6.50 -11.12
N ASP A 328 -18.50 -7.07 -11.93
CA ASP A 328 -17.71 -8.24 -11.55
C ASP A 328 -16.22 -7.88 -11.37
N PHE A 329 -15.86 -7.32 -10.22
CA PHE A 329 -14.46 -7.15 -9.82
C PHE A 329 -14.02 -8.22 -8.83
N SER A 330 -14.82 -9.28 -8.67
CA SER A 330 -14.53 -10.37 -7.72
C SER A 330 -13.30 -11.18 -8.14
N PHE A 331 -12.94 -11.13 -9.43
CA PHE A 331 -11.72 -11.71 -9.99
C PHE A 331 -10.47 -11.32 -9.20
N TRP A 332 -10.32 -10.05 -8.84
CA TRP A 332 -9.12 -9.53 -8.16
C TRP A 332 -9.02 -9.92 -6.69
N GLN A 333 -10.12 -10.40 -6.09
CA GLN A 333 -10.17 -10.65 -4.66
C GLN A 333 -9.26 -11.81 -4.24
N GLY A 334 -8.19 -11.48 -3.51
CA GLY A 334 -7.24 -12.47 -2.99
C GLY A 334 -6.26 -12.98 -4.05
N MET A 335 -6.10 -12.25 -5.16
CA MET A 335 -5.06 -12.51 -6.15
C MET A 335 -3.69 -11.94 -5.73
N GLY A 336 -3.66 -11.13 -4.67
CA GLY A 336 -2.43 -10.56 -4.12
C GLY A 336 -1.22 -11.52 -4.07
N PRO A 337 -1.30 -12.67 -3.40
CA PRO A 337 -0.19 -13.63 -3.27
C PRO A 337 -0.11 -14.64 -4.42
N VAL A 338 -0.86 -14.45 -5.52
CA VAL A 338 -1.03 -15.48 -6.57
C VAL A 338 -0.06 -15.27 -7.73
N GLY A 339 0.66 -16.33 -8.09
CA GLY A 339 1.56 -16.35 -9.24
C GLY A 339 2.29 -17.67 -9.44
N ASP A 340 2.79 -17.90 -10.66
CA ASP A 340 3.67 -19.04 -10.98
C ASP A 340 4.52 -18.73 -12.23
N PHE A 341 5.42 -19.65 -12.54
CA PHE A 341 6.30 -19.60 -13.68
C PHE A 341 5.61 -20.18 -14.91
N PHE A 342 5.55 -19.39 -15.97
CA PHE A 342 5.04 -19.78 -17.29
C PHE A 342 6.14 -19.60 -18.32
N ARG A 343 6.12 -20.42 -19.38
CA ARG A 343 7.11 -20.30 -20.45
C ARG A 343 6.82 -19.07 -21.29
N ASP A 344 7.85 -18.32 -21.61
CA ASP A 344 7.80 -17.33 -22.69
C ASP A 344 7.92 -18.01 -24.08
N ASP A 345 8.03 -17.18 -25.12
CA ASP A 345 8.19 -17.64 -26.51
C ASP A 345 9.54 -18.31 -26.75
N ALA A 346 10.56 -17.98 -25.96
CA ALA A 346 11.88 -18.61 -25.97
C ALA A 346 11.92 -19.93 -25.16
N GLY A 347 10.83 -20.27 -24.46
CA GLY A 347 10.74 -21.44 -23.59
C GLY A 347 11.37 -21.25 -22.21
N ILE A 348 11.67 -20.01 -21.82
CA ILE A 348 12.22 -19.63 -20.52
C ILE A 348 11.07 -19.46 -19.53
N ASP A 349 11.23 -20.00 -18.33
CA ASP A 349 10.27 -19.82 -17.23
C ASP A 349 10.32 -18.38 -16.70
N ILE A 350 9.21 -17.66 -16.84
CA ILE A 350 9.02 -16.29 -16.34
C ILE A 350 7.94 -16.30 -15.27
N LEU A 351 8.21 -15.66 -14.13
CA LEU A 351 7.21 -15.47 -13.08
C LEU A 351 6.13 -14.50 -13.58
N VAL A 352 4.87 -14.97 -13.58
CA VAL A 352 3.69 -14.13 -13.84
C VAL A 352 2.97 -13.92 -12.52
N SER A 353 2.82 -12.65 -12.16
CA SER A 353 2.02 -12.20 -11.02
C SER A 353 0.58 -12.00 -11.47
N PHE A 354 -0.38 -12.53 -10.70
CA PHE A 354 -1.81 -12.23 -10.85
C PHE A 354 -2.24 -11.09 -9.91
N ASN A 355 -1.30 -10.49 -9.19
CA ASN A 355 -1.55 -9.37 -8.29
C ASN A 355 -2.11 -8.16 -9.09
N PHE A 356 -3.19 -7.61 -8.57
CA PHE A 356 -3.89 -6.48 -9.18
C PHE A 356 -2.96 -5.28 -9.42
N LEU A 357 -2.18 -4.88 -8.41
CA LEU A 357 -1.35 -3.69 -8.48
C LEU A 357 -0.12 -3.88 -9.36
N ASP A 358 0.49 -5.07 -9.32
CA ASP A 358 1.54 -5.42 -10.26
C ASP A 358 1.05 -5.31 -11.71
N THR A 359 -0.20 -5.73 -11.99
CA THR A 359 -0.84 -5.65 -13.31
C THR A 359 -1.16 -4.22 -13.72
N VAL A 360 -1.71 -3.40 -12.83
CA VAL A 360 -2.01 -1.98 -13.10
C VAL A 360 -0.72 -1.18 -13.38
N MET A 361 0.31 -1.34 -12.56
CA MET A 361 1.58 -0.65 -12.74
C MET A 361 2.26 -1.07 -14.05
N SER A 362 2.13 -2.34 -14.39
CA SER A 362 2.57 -2.95 -15.64
C SER A 362 1.86 -2.35 -16.87
N LEU A 363 0.56 -2.02 -16.79
CA LEU A 363 -0.17 -1.28 -17.83
C LEU A 363 0.37 0.14 -18.03
N PHE A 364 0.67 0.87 -16.94
CA PHE A 364 1.25 2.22 -17.06
C PHE A 364 2.66 2.23 -17.65
N LYS A 365 3.35 1.09 -17.60
CA LYS A 365 4.70 0.87 -18.15
C LYS A 365 4.74 -0.10 -19.32
N GLU A 366 3.60 -0.29 -19.99
CA GLU A 366 3.46 -1.25 -21.09
C GLU A 366 4.47 -0.96 -22.21
N LYS A 367 4.71 0.33 -22.52
CA LYS A 367 5.67 0.74 -23.55
C LYS A 367 7.13 0.42 -23.17
N GLU A 368 7.44 0.42 -21.89
CA GLU A 368 8.77 0.07 -21.36
C GLU A 368 8.91 -1.44 -21.08
N MET A 369 7.84 -2.23 -21.23
CA MET A 369 7.80 -3.68 -20.96
C MET A 369 8.26 -4.04 -19.52
N ILE A 370 8.09 -3.11 -18.57
CA ILE A 370 8.51 -3.30 -17.18
C ILE A 370 7.45 -4.13 -16.47
N LYS A 371 7.89 -5.26 -15.90
CA LYS A 371 7.06 -6.12 -15.06
C LYS A 371 7.34 -5.84 -13.59
N TYR A 372 6.27 -5.62 -12.84
CA TYR A 372 6.34 -5.49 -11.39
C TYR A 372 5.98 -6.83 -10.73
N LEU A 373 6.73 -7.21 -9.70
CA LEU A 373 6.57 -8.48 -8.98
C LEU A 373 6.58 -8.31 -7.46
N TYR A 374 6.97 -7.13 -6.97
CA TYR A 374 7.21 -6.96 -5.55
C TYR A 374 5.91 -6.91 -4.75
N HIS A 375 4.79 -6.41 -5.28
CA HIS A 375 3.52 -6.44 -4.52
C HIS A 375 3.05 -7.88 -4.29
N HIS A 376 3.20 -8.74 -5.30
CA HIS A 376 2.95 -10.18 -5.15
C HIS A 376 3.84 -10.82 -4.10
N GLN A 377 5.15 -10.55 -4.13
CA GLN A 377 6.09 -11.14 -3.17
C GLN A 377 5.78 -10.71 -1.72
N GLU A 378 5.50 -9.43 -1.50
CA GLU A 378 5.11 -8.91 -0.18
C GLU A 378 3.78 -9.50 0.30
N ALA A 379 2.80 -9.64 -0.60
CA ALA A 379 1.52 -10.29 -0.30
C ALA A 379 1.70 -11.77 0.05
N LEU A 380 2.62 -12.47 -0.62
CA LEU A 380 2.92 -13.88 -0.34
C LEU A 380 3.63 -14.05 1.01
N TRP A 381 4.55 -13.17 1.38
CA TRP A 381 5.14 -13.16 2.73
C TRP A 381 4.08 -12.96 3.82
N ASN A 382 3.20 -11.97 3.65
CA ASN A 382 2.05 -11.76 4.53
C ASN A 382 1.13 -12.98 4.59
N LYS A 383 0.87 -13.63 3.44
CA LYS A 383 0.03 -14.83 3.36
C LYS A 383 0.62 -15.99 4.17
N ILE A 384 1.94 -16.20 4.10
CA ILE A 384 2.62 -17.21 4.92
C ILE A 384 2.36 -16.92 6.39
N PHE A 385 2.62 -15.69 6.86
CA PHE A 385 2.41 -15.34 8.27
C PHE A 385 0.95 -15.47 8.71
N SER A 386 0.01 -14.96 7.91
CA SER A 386 -1.41 -14.92 8.26
C SER A 386 -2.08 -16.29 8.24
N GLU A 387 -1.61 -17.27 7.46
CA GLU A 387 -2.13 -18.64 7.54
C GLU A 387 -1.81 -19.30 8.89
N TYR A 388 -0.72 -18.90 9.56
CA TYR A 388 -0.39 -19.38 10.89
C TYR A 388 -1.16 -18.65 11.99
N PHE A 389 -1.20 -17.31 11.98
CA PHE A 389 -1.76 -16.53 13.09
C PHE A 389 -3.18 -15.98 12.86
N GLY A 390 -3.63 -15.90 11.61
CA GLY A 390 -4.80 -15.14 11.19
C GLY A 390 -4.46 -13.69 10.84
N GLU A 391 -5.28 -13.08 9.97
CA GLU A 391 -5.08 -11.70 9.50
C GLU A 391 -5.22 -10.67 10.62
N GLU A 392 -6.28 -10.79 11.44
CA GLU A 392 -6.51 -9.91 12.59
C GLU A 392 -5.32 -9.94 13.55
N LYS A 393 -4.81 -11.13 13.84
CA LYS A 393 -3.67 -11.29 14.75
C LYS A 393 -2.39 -10.72 14.16
N MET A 394 -2.17 -10.88 12.86
CA MET A 394 -1.02 -10.28 12.17
C MET A 394 -1.06 -8.75 12.28
N GLU A 395 -2.23 -8.13 12.05
CA GLU A 395 -2.38 -6.67 12.18
C GLU A 395 -2.20 -6.19 13.62
N GLU A 396 -2.72 -6.90 14.61
CA GLU A 396 -2.43 -6.63 16.02
C GLU A 396 -0.93 -6.67 16.31
N MET A 397 -0.22 -7.69 15.83
CA MET A 397 1.21 -7.86 16.05
C MET A 397 2.04 -6.80 15.34
N LEU A 398 1.60 -6.36 14.15
CA LEU A 398 2.17 -5.21 13.43
C LEU A 398 2.06 -3.95 14.30
N ILE A 399 0.88 -3.60 14.79
CA ILE A 399 0.67 -2.41 15.64
C ILE A 399 1.50 -2.52 16.93
N GLN A 400 1.49 -3.70 17.56
CA GLN A 400 2.18 -3.93 18.83
C GLN A 400 3.71 -3.77 18.74
N ASN A 401 4.29 -4.04 17.57
CA ASN A 401 5.73 -4.11 17.40
C ASN A 401 6.30 -3.15 16.35
N PHE A 402 5.47 -2.27 15.80
CA PHE A 402 5.83 -1.36 14.71
C PHE A 402 7.09 -0.54 15.01
N ASP A 403 7.18 0.03 16.22
CA ASP A 403 8.31 0.87 16.64
C ASP A 403 9.63 0.08 16.83
N LYS A 404 9.54 -1.24 16.99
CA LYS A 404 10.69 -2.14 17.09
C LYS A 404 11.18 -2.60 15.72
N GLY A 405 10.34 -2.48 14.68
CA GLY A 405 10.62 -2.97 13.33
C GLY A 405 10.68 -4.50 13.20
N ILE A 406 10.32 -5.24 14.25
CA ILE A 406 10.35 -6.71 14.29
C ILE A 406 9.26 -7.29 15.17
N ILE A 407 8.71 -8.42 14.76
CA ILE A 407 7.86 -9.30 15.56
C ILE A 407 8.73 -10.47 16.05
N LYS A 408 8.86 -10.61 17.36
CA LYS A 408 9.49 -11.78 17.99
C LYS A 408 8.41 -12.75 18.44
N LEU A 409 8.53 -14.01 18.05
CA LEU A 409 7.55 -15.07 18.29
C LEU A 409 7.87 -15.93 19.50
#